data_AF-I1CNV3-F1
#
_entry.id   AF-I1CNV3-F1
#
_cell.length_a   1.000
_cell.length_b   1.000
_cell.length_c   1.000
_cell.angle_alpha   90.00
_cell.angle_beta   90.00
_cell.angle_gamma   90.00
#
_symmetry.space_group_name_H-M   'P 1'
#
loop_
_entity.id
_entity.type
_entity.pdbx_description
1 polymer ?
#
loop_
_entity_poly.entity_id
_entity_poly.type
_entity_poly.pdbx_seq_one_letter_code
_entity_poly.pdbx_strand_id
1 'polypeptide(L)'
;MGERRKEEFMQDVLGSTESCENPELDSIYQELQENYHNLDAFGLYLLGIVLKRRRETFKAAAVLLESVRKYQYNWSAWMELASLVQNKKMFLDLRTLLNREFESSLVKEFFLAKVCIDLQGQGTIFRDIMDSLDDYFPKSAYILSQWATFYYDAMGKDERVLR
;
A
#
# COMPACT_ATOMS: atom_id res chain seq x y z
N MET A 1 19.37 29.78 3.98
CA MET A 1 19.12 30.35 2.64
C MET A 1 19.55 29.45 1.47
N GLY A 2 20.06 28.23 1.72
CA GLY A 2 20.45 27.27 0.67
C GLY A 2 19.44 26.13 0.42
N GLU A 3 18.55 25.85 1.37
CA GLU A 3 17.58 24.76 1.26
C GLU A 3 16.37 25.12 0.38
N ARG A 4 15.82 26.33 0.52
CA ARG A 4 14.72 26.81 -0.34
C ARG A 4 15.04 26.81 -1.84
N ARG A 5 16.31 27.09 -2.20
CA ARG A 5 16.76 27.05 -3.60
C ARG A 5 16.90 25.63 -4.17
N LYS A 6 17.04 24.59 -3.33
CA LYS A 6 17.02 23.19 -3.77
C LYS A 6 15.61 22.66 -3.91
N GLU A 7 14.69 23.07 -3.03
CA GLU A 7 13.26 22.71 -3.12
C GLU A 7 12.62 23.30 -4.38
N GLU A 8 12.89 24.57 -4.69
CA GLU A 8 12.40 25.22 -5.92
C GLU A 8 12.96 24.54 -7.20
N PHE A 9 14.22 24.09 -7.19
CA PHE A 9 14.82 23.38 -8.33
C PHE A 9 14.28 21.95 -8.50
N MET A 10 13.96 21.25 -7.41
CA MET A 10 13.29 19.94 -7.48
C MET A 10 11.84 20.08 -7.98
N GLN A 11 11.17 21.18 -7.64
CA GLN A 11 9.83 21.50 -8.14
C GLN A 11 9.83 21.82 -9.64
N ASP A 12 10.85 22.54 -10.13
CA ASP A 12 11.01 22.85 -11.56
C ASP A 12 11.46 21.64 -12.41
N VAL A 13 12.25 20.71 -11.87
CA VAL A 13 12.65 19.47 -12.58
C VAL A 13 11.48 18.50 -12.74
N LEU A 14 10.51 18.54 -11.83
CA LEU A 14 9.22 17.83 -11.95
C LEU A 14 8.20 18.65 -12.74
N GLY A 15 8.69 19.52 -13.64
CA GLY A 15 7.91 20.36 -14.53
C GLY A 15 6.70 19.60 -15.04
N SER A 16 5.54 20.18 -14.74
CA SER A 16 4.22 19.79 -15.27
C SER A 16 4.05 18.29 -15.43
N THR A 17 3.44 17.61 -14.45
CA THR A 17 2.80 16.32 -14.72
C THR A 17 1.67 16.56 -15.71
N GLU A 18 2.01 16.76 -16.98
CA GLU A 18 1.13 16.47 -18.08
C GLU A 18 0.57 15.09 -17.80
N SER A 19 -0.75 15.02 -17.81
CA SER A 19 -1.51 13.80 -17.63
C SER A 19 -1.18 12.87 -18.81
N CYS A 20 -0.03 12.20 -18.75
CA CYS A 20 0.34 11.12 -19.64
C CYS A 20 -0.55 9.92 -19.30
N GLU A 21 -1.81 9.99 -19.74
CA GLU A 21 -2.69 8.83 -19.80
C GLU A 21 -2.10 7.87 -20.81
N ASN A 22 -1.92 6.61 -20.41
CA ASN A 22 -1.38 5.59 -21.29
C ASN A 22 -2.39 5.35 -22.43
N PRO A 23 -2.04 5.61 -23.71
CA PRO A 23 -2.97 5.44 -24.82
C PRO A 23 -3.44 3.98 -24.98
N GLU A 24 -2.64 3.02 -24.51
CA GLU A 24 -2.94 1.59 -24.61
C GLU A 24 -3.78 1.07 -23.43
N LEU A 25 -4.18 1.92 -22.49
CA LEU A 25 -4.85 1.47 -21.25
C LEU A 25 -6.16 0.70 -21.53
N ASP A 26 -6.94 1.16 -22.51
CA ASP A 26 -8.19 0.50 -22.89
C ASP A 26 -7.95 -0.83 -23.60
N SER A 27 -6.93 -0.91 -24.47
CA SER A 27 -6.57 -2.14 -25.16
C SER A 27 -6.07 -3.21 -24.19
N ILE A 28 -5.16 -2.84 -23.27
CA ILE A 28 -4.65 -3.73 -22.23
C ILE A 28 -5.79 -4.21 -21.33
N TYR A 29 -6.72 -3.33 -20.96
CA TYR A 29 -7.88 -3.71 -20.16
C TYR A 29 -8.73 -4.77 -20.88
N GLN A 30 -9.06 -4.57 -22.16
CA GLN A 30 -9.86 -5.51 -22.93
C GLN A 30 -9.21 -6.88 -23.02
N GLU A 31 -7.93 -6.95 -23.37
CA GLU A 31 -7.19 -8.21 -23.49
C GLU A 31 -7.14 -8.98 -22.15
N LEU A 32 -6.87 -8.27 -21.04
CA LEU A 32 -6.84 -8.87 -19.71
C LEU A 32 -8.23 -9.34 -19.27
N GLN A 33 -9.27 -8.58 -19.60
CA GLN A 33 -10.64 -8.90 -19.21
C GLN A 33 -11.19 -10.11 -19.99
N GLU A 34 -10.87 -10.21 -21.28
CA GLU A 34 -11.22 -11.38 -22.10
C GLU A 34 -10.56 -12.66 -21.58
N ASN A 35 -9.33 -12.53 -21.05
CA ASN A 35 -8.56 -13.65 -20.52
C ASN A 35 -8.66 -13.82 -18.99
N TYR A 36 -9.60 -13.14 -18.32
CA TYR A 36 -9.67 -13.04 -16.85
C TYR A 36 -9.49 -14.38 -16.13
N HIS A 37 -10.20 -15.42 -16.59
CA HIS A 37 -10.19 -16.74 -15.96
C HIS A 37 -8.84 -17.48 -16.07
N ASN A 38 -8.01 -17.12 -17.04
CA ASN A 38 -6.70 -17.72 -17.30
C ASN A 38 -5.54 -16.92 -16.69
N LEU A 39 -5.80 -15.72 -16.15
CA LEU A 39 -4.76 -14.88 -15.58
C LEU A 39 -4.13 -15.52 -14.34
N ASP A 40 -2.81 -15.52 -14.28
CA ASP A 40 -2.06 -15.86 -13.09
C ASP A 40 -2.07 -14.70 -12.07
N ALA A 41 -1.30 -14.82 -10.98
CA ALA A 41 -1.23 -13.75 -9.97
C ALA A 41 -0.72 -12.42 -10.55
N PHE A 42 0.21 -12.46 -11.50
CA PHE A 42 0.82 -11.25 -12.07
C PHE A 42 -0.11 -10.59 -13.09
N GLY A 43 -0.84 -11.37 -13.88
CA GLY A 43 -1.90 -10.88 -14.76
C GLY A 43 -3.03 -10.22 -13.98
N LEU A 44 -3.47 -10.82 -12.87
CA LEU A 44 -4.45 -10.21 -11.96
C LEU A 44 -3.90 -8.92 -11.32
N TYR A 45 -2.64 -8.92 -10.87
CA TYR A 45 -1.99 -7.70 -10.39
C TYR A 45 -2.00 -6.57 -11.43
N LEU A 46 -1.64 -6.88 -12.67
CA LEU A 46 -1.65 -5.91 -13.76
C LEU A 46 -3.06 -5.38 -14.04
N LEU A 47 -4.06 -6.27 -14.08
CA LEU A 47 -5.46 -5.87 -14.23
C LEU A 47 -5.93 -4.96 -13.08
N GLY A 48 -5.50 -5.26 -11.85
CA GLY A 48 -5.74 -4.41 -10.68
C GLY A 48 -5.17 -2.99 -10.85
N ILE A 49 -3.95 -2.86 -11.37
CA ILE A 49 -3.34 -1.56 -11.68
C ILE A 49 -4.16 -0.83 -12.76
N VAL A 50 -4.51 -1.52 -13.84
CA VAL A 50 -5.29 -0.94 -14.95
C VAL A 50 -6.64 -0.42 -14.44
N LEU A 51 -7.37 -1.21 -13.65
CA LEU A 51 -8.63 -0.81 -13.02
C LEU A 51 -8.45 0.41 -12.11
N LYS A 52 -7.35 0.46 -11.33
CA LYS A 52 -7.03 1.62 -10.49
C LYS A 52 -6.79 2.87 -11.35
N ARG A 53 -6.07 2.76 -12.47
CA ARG A 53 -5.86 3.88 -13.42
C ARG A 53 -7.17 4.35 -14.04
N ARG A 54 -8.11 3.42 -14.30
CA ARG A 54 -9.49 3.71 -14.74
C ARG A 54 -10.39 4.25 -13.63
N ARG A 55 -9.87 4.47 -12.41
CA ARG A 55 -10.61 4.93 -11.22
C ARG A 55 -11.70 3.96 -10.73
N GLU A 56 -11.65 2.70 -11.16
CA GLU A 56 -12.55 1.64 -10.71
C GLU A 56 -12.02 0.97 -9.43
N THR A 57 -11.86 1.77 -8.37
CA THR A 57 -11.11 1.40 -7.14
C THR A 57 -11.64 0.15 -6.43
N PHE A 58 -12.95 -0.05 -6.39
CA PHE A 58 -13.54 -1.23 -5.75
C PHE A 58 -13.23 -2.52 -6.52
N LYS A 59 -13.32 -2.49 -7.85
CA LYS A 59 -12.95 -3.64 -8.69
C LYS A 59 -11.44 -3.88 -8.62
N ALA A 60 -10.64 -2.82 -8.64
CA ALA A 60 -9.20 -2.92 -8.46
C ALA A 60 -8.84 -3.64 -7.16
N ALA A 61 -9.46 -3.25 -6.03
CA ALA A 61 -9.23 -3.90 -4.74
C ALA A 61 -9.60 -5.39 -4.75
N ALA A 62 -10.75 -5.75 -5.36
CA ALA A 62 -11.17 -7.15 -5.47
C ALA A 62 -10.18 -8.00 -6.29
N VAL A 63 -9.76 -7.50 -7.46
CA VAL A 63 -8.80 -8.20 -8.33
C VAL A 63 -7.41 -8.29 -7.69
N LEU A 64 -6.96 -7.23 -7.02
CA LEU A 64 -5.69 -7.26 -6.26
C LEU A 64 -5.75 -8.28 -5.11
N LEU A 65 -6.91 -8.42 -4.46
CA LEU A 65 -7.11 -9.43 -3.43
C LEU A 65 -7.05 -10.85 -4.02
N GLU A 66 -7.58 -11.08 -5.22
CA GLU A 66 -7.42 -12.34 -5.95
C GLU A 66 -5.96 -12.61 -6.34
N SER A 67 -5.22 -11.58 -6.78
CA SER A 67 -3.79 -11.67 -7.05
C SER A 67 -3.02 -12.14 -5.82
N VAL A 68 -3.21 -11.51 -4.65
CA VAL A 68 -2.46 -11.89 -3.43
C VAL A 68 -2.89 -13.26 -2.89
N ARG A 69 -4.14 -13.70 -3.13
CA ARG A 69 -4.57 -15.08 -2.84
C ARG A 69 -3.81 -16.10 -3.69
N LYS A 70 -3.57 -15.81 -4.98
CA LYS A 70 -2.78 -16.68 -5.86
C LYS A 70 -1.28 -16.64 -5.54
N TYR A 71 -0.73 -15.48 -5.19
CA TYR A 71 0.68 -15.35 -4.84
C TYR A 71 0.92 -14.22 -3.82
N GLN A 72 1.02 -14.61 -2.54
CA GLN A 72 1.14 -13.68 -1.42
C GLN A 72 2.47 -12.91 -1.40
N TYR A 73 3.52 -13.40 -2.04
CA TYR A 73 4.86 -12.79 -1.97
C TYR A 73 5.07 -11.66 -2.98
N ASN A 74 4.07 -11.34 -3.82
CA ASN A 74 4.10 -10.13 -4.64
C ASN A 74 3.78 -8.90 -3.78
N TRP A 75 4.82 -8.31 -3.19
CA TRP A 75 4.68 -7.11 -2.36
C TRP A 75 4.06 -5.92 -3.12
N SER A 76 4.31 -5.79 -4.42
CA SER A 76 3.74 -4.71 -5.22
C SER A 76 2.21 -4.78 -5.27
N ALA A 77 1.61 -5.97 -5.30
CA ALA A 77 0.16 -6.11 -5.22
C ALA A 77 -0.41 -5.65 -3.87
N TRP A 78 0.30 -5.94 -2.77
CA TRP A 78 -0.05 -5.43 -1.45
C TRP A 78 0.06 -3.90 -1.37
N MET A 79 1.08 -3.29 -1.98
CA MET A 79 1.24 -1.83 -2.02
C MET A 79 0.16 -1.14 -2.84
N GLU A 80 -0.23 -1.73 -3.97
CA GLU A 80 -1.38 -1.25 -4.74
C GLU A 80 -2.67 -1.34 -3.92
N LEU A 81 -2.90 -2.46 -3.22
CA LEU A 81 -4.06 -2.62 -2.34
C LEU A 81 -4.05 -1.61 -1.18
N ALA A 82 -2.88 -1.37 -0.55
CA ALA A 82 -2.71 -0.38 0.52
C ALA A 82 -3.16 1.01 0.06
N SER A 83 -2.77 1.41 -1.16
CA SER A 83 -3.12 2.72 -1.72
C SER A 83 -4.62 2.93 -1.93
N LEU A 84 -5.42 1.85 -1.94
CA LEU A 84 -6.88 1.90 -2.06
C LEU A 84 -7.58 1.99 -0.69
N VAL A 85 -6.87 1.81 0.43
CA VAL A 85 -7.44 1.91 1.77
C VAL A 85 -7.43 3.38 2.22
N GLN A 86 -8.61 4.00 2.24
CA GLN A 86 -8.72 5.45 2.45
C GLN A 86 -9.04 5.86 3.89
N ASN A 87 -9.53 4.94 4.71
CA ASN A 87 -9.98 5.26 6.06
C ASN A 87 -9.89 4.06 7.01
N LYS A 88 -10.04 4.36 8.30
CA LYS A 88 -9.99 3.38 9.39
C LYS A 88 -11.02 2.26 9.25
N LYS A 89 -12.23 2.55 8.77
CA LYS A 89 -13.28 1.53 8.61
C LYS A 89 -12.85 0.51 7.55
N MET A 90 -12.42 0.96 6.37
CA MET A 90 -11.92 0.10 5.31
C MET A 90 -10.75 -0.77 5.78
N PHE A 91 -9.84 -0.20 6.56
CA PHE A 91 -8.73 -0.95 7.16
C PHE A 91 -9.20 -2.06 8.11
N LEU A 92 -10.14 -1.77 9.02
CA LEU A 92 -10.65 -2.78 9.97
C LEU A 92 -11.42 -3.90 9.27
N ASP A 93 -12.22 -3.56 8.26
CA ASP A 93 -12.93 -4.53 7.42
C ASP A 93 -11.92 -5.43 6.67
N LEU A 94 -10.88 -4.83 6.06
CA LEU A 94 -9.84 -5.55 5.36
C LEU A 94 -9.01 -6.43 6.31
N ARG A 95 -8.63 -5.92 7.48
CA ARG A 95 -7.90 -6.69 8.50
C ARG A 95 -8.68 -7.92 8.95
N THR A 96 -9.99 -7.78 9.15
CA THR A 96 -10.85 -8.90 9.54
C THR A 96 -10.89 -9.97 8.45
N LEU A 97 -11.04 -9.56 7.19
CA LEU A 97 -11.00 -10.47 6.06
C LEU A 97 -9.64 -11.17 5.93
N LEU A 98 -8.55 -10.42 6.02
CA LEU A 98 -7.20 -10.95 5.85
C LEU A 98 -6.77 -11.88 6.99
N ASN A 99 -7.19 -11.60 8.22
CA ASN A 99 -6.91 -12.51 9.35
C ASN A 99 -7.60 -13.86 9.18
N ARG A 100 -8.78 -13.89 8.56
CA ARG A 100 -9.48 -15.13 8.24
C ARG A 100 -8.81 -15.90 7.09
N GLU A 101 -8.36 -15.21 6.06
CA GLU A 101 -7.84 -15.84 4.84
C GLU A 101 -6.34 -16.16 4.91
N PHE A 102 -5.59 -15.46 5.76
CA PHE A 102 -4.14 -15.51 5.84
C PHE A 102 -3.64 -15.55 7.30
N GLU A 103 -4.24 -16.43 8.12
CA GLU A 103 -4.03 -16.49 9.57
C GLU A 103 -2.55 -16.48 9.97
N SER A 104 -1.71 -17.29 9.31
CA SER A 104 -0.27 -17.45 9.60
C SER A 104 0.66 -16.70 8.63
N SER A 105 0.15 -15.78 7.81
CA SER A 105 0.98 -15.09 6.80
C SER A 105 1.73 -13.90 7.38
N LEU A 106 3.06 -13.98 7.40
CA LEU A 106 3.92 -12.85 7.78
C LEU A 106 3.83 -11.69 6.79
N VAL A 107 3.61 -11.97 5.50
CA VAL A 107 3.46 -10.91 4.49
C VAL A 107 2.22 -10.07 4.75
N LYS A 108 1.12 -10.71 5.19
CA LYS A 108 -0.08 -10.02 5.66
C LYS A 108 0.24 -9.11 6.86
N GLU A 109 1.02 -9.59 7.83
CA GLU A 109 1.38 -8.76 9.00
C GLU A 109 2.18 -7.52 8.59
N PHE A 110 3.20 -7.67 7.71
CA PHE A 110 3.93 -6.53 7.17
C PHE A 110 3.01 -5.53 6.43
N PHE A 111 2.06 -6.04 5.64
CA PHE A 111 1.06 -5.21 4.97
C PHE A 111 0.19 -4.42 5.96
N LEU A 112 -0.35 -5.09 6.99
CA LEU A 112 -1.21 -4.45 7.98
C LEU A 112 -0.47 -3.38 8.79
N ALA A 113 0.79 -3.63 9.15
CA ALA A 113 1.65 -2.64 9.80
C ALA A 113 1.87 -1.40 8.90
N LYS A 114 2.16 -1.61 7.62
CA LYS A 114 2.34 -0.52 6.66
C LYS A 114 1.10 0.37 6.52
N VAL A 115 -0.09 -0.23 6.41
CA VAL A 115 -1.35 0.52 6.30
C VAL A 115 -1.66 1.29 7.60
N CYS A 116 -1.28 0.75 8.77
CA CYS A 116 -1.44 1.46 10.04
C CYS A 116 -0.65 2.76 10.10
N ILE A 117 0.58 2.78 9.56
CA ILE A 117 1.39 3.98 9.41
C ILE A 117 0.72 4.95 8.43
N ASP A 118 0.32 4.48 7.25
CA ASP A 118 -0.25 5.33 6.20
C ASP A 118 -1.54 6.05 6.62
N LEU A 119 -2.40 5.37 7.38
CA LEU A 119 -3.62 5.96 7.92
C LEU A 119 -3.40 6.85 9.15
N GLN A 120 -2.16 6.91 9.67
CA GLN A 120 -1.78 7.68 10.86
C GLN A 120 -2.71 7.43 12.07
N GLY A 121 -3.34 6.26 12.16
CA GLY A 121 -4.58 6.10 12.92
C GLY A 121 -4.65 4.93 13.90
N GLN A 122 -3.65 4.05 13.97
CA GLN A 122 -3.81 2.72 14.58
C GLN A 122 -2.57 2.27 15.38
N GLY A 123 -2.03 3.16 16.22
CA GLY A 123 -0.74 2.91 16.89
C GLY A 123 -0.71 1.71 17.85
N THR A 124 -1.83 1.29 18.43
CA THR A 124 -1.89 0.07 19.24
C THR A 124 -1.77 -1.17 18.36
N ILE A 125 -2.61 -1.27 17.32
CA ILE A 125 -2.58 -2.40 16.36
C ILE A 125 -1.21 -2.49 15.68
N PHE A 126 -0.61 -1.36 15.33
CA PHE A 126 0.74 -1.33 14.78
C PHE A 126 1.76 -1.97 15.73
N ARG A 127 1.79 -1.55 17.01
CA ARG A 127 2.71 -2.11 18.01
C ARG A 127 2.51 -3.61 18.18
N ASP A 128 1.26 -4.05 18.35
CA ASP A 128 0.94 -5.48 18.53
C ASP A 128 1.49 -6.34 17.38
N ILE A 129 1.38 -5.84 16.13
CA ILE A 129 1.91 -6.52 14.95
C ILE A 129 3.44 -6.47 14.93
N MET A 130 4.02 -5.30 15.18
CA MET A 130 5.47 -5.09 15.08
C MET A 130 6.26 -5.80 16.18
N ASP A 131 5.74 -5.86 17.41
CA ASP A 131 6.34 -6.59 18.51
C ASP A 131 6.41 -8.10 18.16
N SER A 132 5.33 -8.65 17.60
CA SER A 132 5.32 -10.02 17.09
C SER A 132 6.36 -10.23 15.97
N LEU A 133 6.47 -9.28 15.02
CA LEU A 133 7.45 -9.39 13.93
C LEU A 133 8.91 -9.24 14.40
N ASP A 134 9.18 -8.48 15.45
CA ASP A 134 10.52 -8.29 16.00
C ASP A 134 11.07 -9.58 16.62
N ASP A 135 10.20 -10.40 17.22
CA ASP A 135 10.55 -11.73 17.71
C ASP A 135 11.05 -12.66 16.58
N TYR A 136 10.47 -12.56 15.38
CA TYR A 136 10.88 -13.37 14.23
C TYR A 136 12.08 -12.78 13.48
N PHE A 137 12.21 -11.45 13.40
CA PHE A 137 13.20 -10.77 12.57
C PHE A 137 13.94 -9.62 13.29
N PRO A 138 14.67 -9.89 14.38
CA PRO A 138 15.23 -8.87 15.27
C PRO A 138 16.34 -7.99 14.65
N LYS A 139 16.81 -8.34 13.45
CA LYS A 139 17.86 -7.60 12.71
C LYS A 139 17.35 -7.04 11.38
N SER A 140 16.03 -7.03 11.16
CA SER A 140 15.45 -6.53 9.93
C SER A 140 15.55 -5.01 9.87
N ALA A 141 16.31 -4.50 8.89
CA ALA A 141 16.39 -3.07 8.61
C ALA A 141 15.02 -2.48 8.23
N TYR A 142 14.13 -3.29 7.64
CA TYR A 142 12.77 -2.86 7.34
C TYR A 142 11.93 -2.68 8.61
N ILE A 143 11.99 -3.60 9.56
CA ILE A 143 11.27 -3.47 10.84
C ILE A 143 11.73 -2.23 11.59
N LEU A 144 13.05 -2.02 11.65
CA LEU A 144 13.63 -0.84 12.26
C LEU A 144 13.14 0.46 11.57
N SER A 145 13.05 0.48 10.25
CA SER A 145 12.56 1.65 9.51
C SER A 145 11.07 1.90 9.74
N GLN A 146 10.24 0.86 9.88
CA GLN A 146 8.83 1.01 10.24
C GLN A 146 8.67 1.61 11.64
N TRP A 147 9.43 1.15 12.63
CA TRP A 147 9.46 1.76 13.96
C TRP A 147 9.90 3.22 13.93
N ALA A 148 10.97 3.53 13.21
CA ALA A 148 11.46 4.90 13.07
C ALA A 148 10.38 5.83 12.47
N THR A 149 9.68 5.35 11.44
CA THR A 149 8.59 6.10 10.79
C THR A 149 7.44 6.33 11.76
N PHE A 150 7.03 5.29 12.49
CA PHE A 150 5.97 5.38 13.50
C PHE A 150 6.29 6.39 14.62
N TYR A 151 7.51 6.40 15.15
CA TYR A 151 7.91 7.36 16.18
C TYR A 151 8.00 8.79 15.65
N TYR A 152 8.51 8.97 14.42
CA TYR A 152 8.56 10.29 13.79
C TYR A 152 7.16 10.89 13.60
N ASP A 153 6.21 10.09 13.14
CA ASP A 153 4.82 10.51 12.98
C ASP A 153 4.13 10.84 14.32
N ALA A 154 4.50 10.13 15.40
CA ALA A 154 3.99 10.42 16.74
C ALA A 154 4.53 11.74 17.28
N MET A 155 5.83 12.01 17.15
CA MET A 155 6.46 13.27 17.56
C MET A 155 5.87 14.47 16.81
N GLY A 156 5.63 14.33 15.50
CA GLY A 156 5.01 15.38 14.70
C GLY A 156 3.56 15.72 15.09
N LYS A 157 2.85 14.81 15.79
CA LYS A 157 1.51 15.09 16.33
C LYS A 157 1.56 15.93 17.60
N ASP A 158 2.49 15.65 18.51
CA ASP A 158 2.64 16.42 19.75
C ASP A 158 2.99 17.89 19.47
N GLU A 159 3.83 18.17 18.46
CA GLU A 159 4.13 19.56 18.06
C GLU A 159 2.94 20.31 17.45
N ARG A 160 2.00 19.60 16.80
CA ARG A 160 0.80 20.19 16.19
C ARG A 160 -0.30 20.51 17.20
N VAL A 161 -0.33 19.83 18.34
CA VAL A 161 -1.28 20.09 19.43
C VAL A 161 -0.88 21.32 20.26
N LEU A 162 0.39 21.75 20.16
CA LEU A 162 0.94 22.90 20.87
C LEU A 162 0.88 24.22 20.07
N ARG A 163 0.22 24.23 18.90
CA ARG A 163 -0.03 25.43 18.07
C ARG A 163 -1.52 25.71 17.97
#